data_AF-A0A915LNC9-F1
#
_entry.id   AF-A0A915LNC9-F1
#
_cell.length_a   1.000
_cell.length_b   1.000
_cell.length_c   1.000
_cell.angle_alpha   90.00
_cell.angle_beta   90.00
_cell.angle_gamma   90.00
#
_symmetry.space_group_name_H-M   'P 1'
#
loop_
_entity.id
_entity.type
_entity.pdbx_description
1 polymer ?
#
loop_
_entity_poly.entity_id
_entity_poly.type
_entity_poly.pdbx_seq_one_letter_code
_entity_poly.pdbx_strand_id
1 'polypeptide(L)'
;MNDNDFLQWLAEKKLIWTTRNCECGKQMVKLNQKKVHGPFGDAIKDRTMVVKCPQKQVIEFTYYSCRDTHTQAEFQFDMGLSTHAIVDWKMFCRDVAASYFLNHPEKIGGISKTVEIDETVLCKPKYSKGREVAK
;
A
#
# COMPACT_ATOMS: atom_id res chain seq x y z
N MET A 1 15.03 -10.62 5.46
CA MET A 1 14.49 -11.82 4.77
C MET A 1 15.31 -12.13 3.52
N ASN A 2 15.77 -13.37 3.36
CA ASN A 2 16.50 -13.82 2.16
C ASN A 2 15.57 -13.83 0.92
N ASP A 3 16.12 -13.93 -0.29
CA ASP A 3 15.35 -14.02 -1.54
C ASP A 3 14.42 -15.25 -1.55
N ASN A 4 14.92 -16.42 -1.14
CA ASN A 4 14.12 -17.65 -1.12
C ASN A 4 12.98 -17.57 -0.11
N ASP A 5 13.24 -17.06 1.10
CA ASP A 5 12.22 -16.87 2.14
C ASP A 5 11.15 -15.88 1.67
N PHE A 6 11.54 -14.82 0.97
CA PHE A 6 10.61 -13.85 0.42
C PHE A 6 9.72 -14.45 -0.67
N LEU A 7 10.29 -15.24 -1.57
CA LEU A 7 9.52 -15.95 -2.60
C LEU A 7 8.55 -16.96 -1.98
N GLN A 8 8.98 -17.65 -0.93
CA GLN A 8 8.13 -18.56 -0.17
C GLN A 8 6.97 -17.82 0.51
N TRP A 9 7.26 -16.68 1.16
CA TRP A 9 6.24 -15.81 1.74
C TRP A 9 5.23 -15.31 0.69
N LEU A 10 5.71 -14.86 -0.48
CA LEU A 10 4.84 -14.43 -1.58
C LEU A 10 3.93 -15.56 -2.07
N ALA A 11 4.47 -16.78 -2.17
CA ALA A 11 3.73 -17.98 -2.54
C ALA A 11 2.63 -18.31 -1.51
N GLU A 12 2.97 -18.29 -0.23
CA GLU A 12 2.02 -18.53 0.87
C GLU A 12 0.87 -17.53 0.89
N LYS A 13 1.17 -16.25 0.63
CA LYS A 13 0.14 -15.21 0.53
C LYS A 13 -0.62 -15.23 -0.79
N LYS A 14 -0.30 -16.15 -1.71
CA LYS A 14 -0.86 -16.27 -3.06
C LYS A 14 -0.69 -14.99 -3.90
N LEU A 15 0.38 -14.25 -3.64
CA LEU A 15 0.72 -13.02 -4.38
C LEU A 15 1.46 -13.35 -5.69
N ILE A 16 2.10 -14.51 -5.75
CA ILE A 16 2.72 -15.02 -6.96
C ILE A 16 2.20 -16.43 -7.27
N TRP A 17 2.30 -16.77 -8.54
CA TRP A 17 2.00 -18.11 -9.05
C TRP A 17 3.07 -19.09 -8.54
N THR A 18 2.67 -20.11 -7.79
CA THR A 18 3.56 -21.21 -7.35
C THR A 18 3.79 -22.22 -8.47
N THR A 19 2.74 -22.48 -9.25
CA THR A 19 2.79 -23.25 -10.49
C THR A 19 2.16 -22.42 -11.60
N ARG A 20 2.88 -22.28 -12.72
CA ARG A 20 2.29 -21.80 -13.96
C ARG A 20 2.18 -22.98 -14.90
N ASN A 21 0.96 -23.32 -15.28
CA ASN A 21 0.73 -24.26 -16.36
C ASN A 21 0.47 -23.46 -17.64
N CYS A 22 1.08 -23.87 -18.73
CA CYS A 22 0.72 -23.39 -20.06
C CYS A 22 -0.73 -23.80 -20.36
N GLU A 23 -1.36 -23.11 -21.31
CA GLU A 23 -2.69 -23.47 -21.83
C GLU A 23 -2.76 -24.93 -22.32
N CYS A 24 -1.62 -25.50 -22.71
CA CYS A 24 -1.50 -26.92 -23.08
C CYS A 24 -1.35 -27.89 -21.88
N GLY A 25 -1.52 -27.43 -20.64
CA GLY A 25 -1.48 -28.23 -19.41
C GLY A 25 -0.07 -28.56 -18.90
N LYS A 26 1.00 -28.17 -19.60
CA LYS A 26 2.39 -28.42 -19.18
C LYS A 26 2.87 -27.36 -18.18
N GLN A 27 3.60 -27.79 -17.15
CA GLN A 27 4.22 -26.86 -16.20
C GLN A 27 5.30 -26.02 -16.89
N MET A 28 5.17 -24.70 -16.78
CA MET A 28 6.14 -23.75 -17.28
C MET A 28 7.38 -23.75 -16.39
N VAL A 29 8.54 -23.92 -17.01
CA VAL A 29 9.85 -23.79 -16.35
C VAL A 29 10.46 -22.42 -16.63
N LYS A 30 11.27 -21.91 -15.69
CA LYS A 30 12.01 -20.66 -15.91
C LYS A 30 13.01 -20.89 -17.05
N LEU A 31 12.87 -20.13 -18.14
CA LEU A 31 13.92 -20.03 -19.15
C LEU A 31 15.10 -19.25 -18.57
N ASN A 32 16.34 -19.65 -18.91
CA ASN A 32 17.55 -18.94 -18.48
C ASN A 32 17.41 -17.43 -18.68
N GLN A 33 17.58 -16.68 -17.59
CA GLN A 33 17.47 -15.23 -17.60
C GLN A 33 18.50 -14.68 -18.59
N LYS A 34 18.04 -14.15 -19.72
CA LYS A 34 18.87 -13.24 -20.50
C LYS A 34 19.08 -12.01 -19.63
N LYS A 35 20.32 -11.59 -19.41
CA LYS A 35 20.61 -10.29 -18.77
C LYS A 35 19.98 -9.19 -19.63
N VAL A 36 18.82 -8.71 -19.21
CA VAL A 36 18.16 -7.58 -19.88
C VAL A 36 18.98 -6.34 -19.56
N HIS A 37 19.84 -5.94 -20.49
CA HIS A 37 20.46 -4.61 -20.48
C HIS A 37 19.45 -3.65 -21.10
N GLY A 38 18.41 -3.31 -20.33
CA GLY A 38 17.45 -2.27 -20.69
C GLY A 38 17.83 -0.95 -20.01
N PRO A 39 17.45 0.20 -20.57
CA PRO A 39 17.76 1.52 -20.01
C PRO A 39 16.89 1.85 -18.78
N PHE A 40 16.60 0.87 -17.93
CA PHE A 40 15.93 1.07 -16.64
C PHE A 40 16.89 1.65 -15.57
N GLY A 41 17.81 2.52 -16.01
CA GLY A 41 18.76 3.22 -15.16
C GLY A 41 18.27 4.58 -14.70
N ASP A 42 17.46 5.28 -15.51
CA ASP A 42 17.19 6.70 -15.26
C ASP A 42 15.75 7.06 -15.62
N ALA A 43 14.85 7.06 -14.62
CA ALA A 43 13.73 8.01 -14.46
C ALA A 43 12.65 7.48 -13.49
N ILE A 44 12.94 7.56 -12.19
CA ILE A 44 11.90 8.01 -11.24
C ILE A 44 12.55 9.16 -10.48
N LYS A 45 12.58 10.33 -11.14
CA LYS A 45 13.00 11.57 -10.48
C LYS A 45 11.94 11.98 -9.48
N ASP A 46 12.37 12.01 -8.22
CA ASP A 46 11.90 12.89 -7.15
C ASP A 46 10.40 13.02 -6.93
N ARG A 47 9.90 12.21 -5.97
CA ARG A 47 9.00 12.63 -4.86
C ARG A 47 8.43 11.46 -4.02
N THR A 48 8.87 10.22 -4.19
CA THR A 48 8.29 9.07 -3.48
C THR A 48 9.31 8.41 -2.55
N MET A 49 8.92 8.19 -1.28
CA MET A 49 9.70 7.45 -0.28
C MET A 49 10.11 6.02 -0.74
N VAL A 50 9.48 5.55 -1.81
CA VAL A 50 9.72 4.29 -2.53
C VAL A 50 11.17 4.11 -2.97
N VAL A 51 11.90 5.18 -3.29
CA VAL A 51 13.27 5.06 -3.82
C VAL A 51 14.30 4.67 -2.75
N LYS A 52 14.03 4.93 -1.46
CA LYS A 52 14.98 4.63 -0.37
C LYS A 52 14.74 3.27 0.32
N CYS A 53 13.61 2.62 0.05
CA CYS A 53 13.23 1.39 0.73
C CYS A 53 13.47 0.17 -0.19
N PRO A 54 14.11 -0.91 0.30
CA PRO A 54 14.25 -2.15 -0.46
C PRO A 54 12.90 -2.60 -1.01
N GLN A 55 12.86 -2.95 -2.30
CA GLN A 55 11.63 -3.34 -3.03
C GLN A 55 10.78 -4.38 -2.29
N LYS A 56 11.43 -5.31 -1.57
CA LYS A 56 10.75 -6.33 -0.75
C LYS A 56 9.95 -5.73 0.40
N GLN A 57 10.53 -4.78 1.14
CA GLN A 57 9.88 -4.14 2.27
C GLN A 57 8.67 -3.34 1.81
N VAL A 58 8.74 -2.71 0.64
CA VAL A 58 7.60 -1.99 0.05
C VAL A 58 6.43 -2.95 -0.22
N ILE A 59 6.71 -4.11 -0.82
CA ILE A 59 5.68 -5.13 -1.12
C ILE A 59 5.07 -5.66 0.18
N GLU A 60 5.92 -6.00 1.15
CA GLU A 60 5.49 -6.53 2.44
C GLU A 60 4.64 -5.52 3.22
N PHE A 61 5.10 -4.27 3.31
CA PHE A 61 4.38 -3.19 3.98
C PHE A 61 3.03 -2.91 3.33
N THR A 62 3.00 -2.82 2.00
CA THR A 62 1.77 -2.53 1.25
C THR A 62 0.76 -3.66 1.46
N TYR A 63 1.20 -4.91 1.43
CA TYR A 63 0.33 -6.06 1.66
C TYR A 63 -0.35 -6.00 3.03
N TYR A 64 0.41 -5.79 4.10
CA TYR A 64 -0.16 -5.72 5.45
C TYR A 64 -1.01 -4.47 5.66
N SER A 65 -0.62 -3.34 5.08
CA SER A 65 -1.39 -2.08 5.17
C SER A 65 -2.74 -2.18 4.46
N CYS A 66 -2.78 -2.80 3.27
CA CYS A 66 -4.03 -2.98 2.54
C CYS A 66 -5.00 -3.96 3.22
N ARG A 67 -4.50 -4.85 4.10
CA ARG A 67 -5.32 -5.83 4.83
C ARG A 67 -5.61 -5.45 6.26
N ASP A 68 -5.02 -4.37 6.75
CA ASP A 68 -5.08 -3.90 8.14
C ASP A 68 -4.77 -5.03 9.16
N THR A 69 -3.80 -5.88 8.83
CA THR A 69 -3.42 -7.04 9.66
C THR A 69 -2.28 -6.75 10.63
N HIS A 70 -1.60 -5.62 10.47
CA HIS A 70 -0.44 -5.25 11.27
C HIS A 70 -0.66 -3.92 12.00
N THR A 71 -0.43 -3.97 13.30
CA THR A 71 -0.30 -2.81 14.17
C THR A 71 1.03 -2.09 13.92
N GLN A 72 1.13 -0.83 14.39
CA GLN A 72 2.36 -0.06 14.26
C GLN A 72 3.54 -0.68 15.01
N ALA A 73 3.28 -1.32 16.15
CA ALA A 73 4.32 -2.00 16.93
C ALA A 73 4.88 -3.22 16.17
N GLU A 74 4.02 -3.99 15.51
CA GLU A 74 4.45 -5.14 14.69
C GLU A 74 5.27 -4.68 13.50
N PHE A 75 4.89 -3.58 12.82
CA PHE A 75 5.73 -3.01 11.76
C PHE A 75 7.12 -2.56 12.25
N GLN A 76 7.18 -1.97 13.44
CA GLN A 76 8.44 -1.55 14.02
C GLN A 76 9.33 -2.75 14.37
N PHE A 77 8.74 -3.83 14.88
CA PHE A 77 9.46 -5.05 15.24
C PHE A 77 9.88 -5.87 14.00
N ASP A 78 8.95 -6.16 13.10
CA ASP A 78 9.15 -7.04 11.95
C ASP A 78 10.03 -6.40 10.87
N MET A 79 9.85 -5.09 10.64
CA MET A 79 10.51 -4.37 9.54
C MET A 79 11.60 -3.39 10.00
N GLY A 80 11.75 -3.17 11.31
CA GLY A 80 12.72 -2.22 11.86
C GLY A 80 12.44 -0.77 11.47
N LEU A 81 11.19 -0.44 11.11
CA LEU A 81 10.81 0.90 10.66
C LEU A 81 10.55 1.81 11.87
N SER A 82 10.90 3.09 11.74
CA SER A 82 10.56 4.08 12.77
C SER A 82 9.06 4.38 12.77
N THR A 83 8.54 4.80 13.92
CA THR A 83 7.14 5.20 14.09
C THR A 83 6.71 6.23 13.03
N HIS A 84 7.55 7.24 12.78
CA HIS A 84 7.32 8.25 11.75
C HIS A 84 7.28 7.66 10.34
N ALA A 85 8.25 6.80 9.99
CA ALA A 85 8.26 6.16 8.69
C ALA A 85 6.98 5.33 8.47
N ILE A 86 6.53 4.56 9.47
CA ILE A 86 5.31 3.77 9.36
C ILE A 86 4.09 4.65 9.09
N VAL A 87 3.97 5.79 9.77
CA VAL A 87 2.87 6.74 9.54
C VAL A 87 2.91 7.30 8.12
N ASP A 88 4.08 7.74 7.67
CA ASP A 88 4.25 8.29 6.32
C ASP A 88 3.92 7.24 5.24
N TRP A 89 4.37 6.00 5.43
CA TRP A 89 4.04 4.90 4.52
C TRP A 89 2.54 4.56 4.53
N LYS A 90 1.88 4.56 5.69
CA LYS A 90 0.42 4.40 5.75
C LYS A 90 -0.32 5.56 5.06
N MET A 91 0.16 6.80 5.19
CA MET A 91 -0.39 7.94 4.44
C MET A 91 -0.24 7.73 2.94
N PHE A 92 0.94 7.33 2.47
CA PHE A 92 1.16 7.05 1.05
C PHE A 92 0.22 5.97 0.50
N CYS A 93 0.03 4.85 1.21
CA CYS A 93 -0.91 3.81 0.79
C CYS A 93 -2.35 4.34 0.68
N ARG A 94 -2.78 5.21 1.62
CA ARG A 94 -4.10 5.85 1.58
C ARG A 94 -4.25 6.80 0.41
N ASP A 95 -3.23 7.60 0.11
CA ASP A 95 -3.27 8.55 -1.02
C ASP A 95 -3.38 7.82 -2.36
N VAL A 96 -2.66 6.71 -2.52
CA VAL A 96 -2.76 5.84 -3.71
C VAL A 96 -4.17 5.25 -3.84
N ALA A 97 -4.74 4.73 -2.74
CA ALA A 97 -6.10 4.19 -2.73
C ALA A 97 -7.15 5.26 -3.03
N ALA A 98 -7.03 6.44 -2.42
CA ALA A 98 -7.93 7.57 -2.66
C ALA A 98 -7.89 8.02 -4.14
N SER A 99 -6.69 8.15 -4.71
CA SER A 99 -6.52 8.45 -6.13
C SER A 99 -7.18 7.41 -7.03
N TYR A 100 -7.08 6.12 -6.70
CA TYR A 100 -7.77 5.07 -7.44
C TYR A 100 -9.29 5.25 -7.38
N PHE A 101 -9.89 5.40 -6.20
CA PHE A 101 -11.35 5.55 -6.07
C PHE A 101 -11.89 6.85 -6.67
N LEU A 102 -11.11 7.93 -6.68
CA LEU A 102 -11.47 9.17 -7.37
C LEU A 102 -11.52 8.98 -8.90
N ASN A 103 -10.58 8.21 -9.45
CA ASN A 103 -10.53 7.92 -10.89
C ASN A 103 -11.46 6.78 -11.32
N HIS A 104 -11.88 5.93 -10.37
CA HIS A 104 -12.75 4.79 -10.58
C HIS A 104 -13.92 4.83 -9.58
N PRO A 105 -14.84 5.80 -9.75
CA PRO A 105 -15.95 5.96 -8.81
C PRO A 105 -16.85 4.72 -8.85
N GLU A 106 -16.83 3.94 -7.78
CA GLU A 106 -17.71 2.80 -7.59
C GLU A 106 -18.97 3.23 -6.85
N LYS A 107 -20.12 2.70 -7.27
CA LYS A 107 -21.38 3.00 -6.62
C LYS A 107 -21.43 2.31 -5.24
N ILE A 108 -21.29 3.10 -4.18
CA ILE A 108 -21.39 2.61 -2.79
C ILE A 108 -22.82 2.19 -2.45
N GLY A 109 -23.81 2.87 -3.03
CA GLY A 109 -25.22 2.57 -2.81
C GLY A 109 -25.65 1.25 -3.43
N GLY A 110 -26.56 0.55 -2.75
CA GLY A 110 -27.21 -0.65 -3.30
C GLY A 110 -27.97 -0.39 -4.60
N ILE A 111 -28.49 -1.46 -5.22
CA ILE A 111 -29.31 -1.37 -6.44
C ILE A 111 -30.42 -0.31 -6.22
N SER A 112 -30.51 0.65 -7.15
CA SER A 112 -31.46 1.78 -7.11
C SER A 112 -31.33 2.78 -5.95
N LYS A 113 -30.25 2.74 -5.15
CA LYS A 113 -29.95 3.78 -4.15
C LYS A 113 -28.72 4.58 -4.55
N THR A 114 -28.84 5.90 -4.62
CA THR A 114 -27.68 6.80 -4.74
C THR A 114 -27.30 7.24 -3.33
N VAL A 115 -26.06 6.96 -2.94
CA VAL A 115 -25.49 7.41 -1.66
C VAL A 115 -24.46 8.47 -2.02
N GLU A 116 -24.65 9.67 -1.51
CA GLU A 116 -23.67 10.75 -1.56
C GLU A 116 -22.85 10.69 -0.27
N ILE A 117 -21.52 10.73 -0.40
CA ILE A 117 -20.66 10.92 0.76
C ILE A 117 -20.71 12.40 1.08
N ASP A 118 -21.39 12.77 2.15
CA ASP A 118 -21.30 14.13 2.66
C ASP A 118 -19.88 14.31 3.22
N GLU A 119 -19.15 15.32 2.73
CA GLU A 119 -17.81 15.61 3.24
C GLU A 119 -17.93 15.96 4.72
N THR A 120 -17.30 15.18 5.58
CA THR A 120 -17.29 15.47 7.01
C THR A 120 -16.69 16.85 7.21
N VAL A 121 -17.52 17.83 7.61
CA VAL A 121 -17.04 19.18 7.87
C VAL A 121 -16.08 19.12 9.04
N LEU A 122 -14.78 19.17 8.75
CA LEU A 122 -13.72 19.37 9.74
C LEU A 122 -13.77 20.83 10.22
N CYS A 123 -14.85 21.18 10.93
CA CYS A 123 -14.94 22.42 11.66
C CYS A 123 -13.86 22.44 12.75
N LYS A 124 -13.25 23.62 12.96
CA LYS A 124 -12.42 23.86 14.14
C LYS A 124 -13.24 23.43 15.38
N PRO A 125 -12.67 22.63 16.29
CA PRO A 125 -13.41 22.23 17.48
C PRO A 125 -13.84 23.50 18.23
N LYS A 126 -15.10 23.53 18.65
CA LYS A 126 -15.71 24.66 19.36
C LYS A 126 -15.17 24.75 20.79
N TYR A 127 -13.87 25.00 20.96
CA TYR A 127 -13.27 25.32 22.25
C TYR A 127 -13.27 26.83 22.44
N SER A 128 -14.48 27.41 22.45
CA SER A 128 -14.72 28.72 23.07
C SER A 128 -14.80 28.56 24.58
N LYS A 129 -13.78 27.99 25.21
CA LYS A 129 -13.66 27.99 26.67
C LYS A 129 -12.85 29.23 27.06
N GLY A 130 -13.49 30.15 27.82
CA GLY A 130 -12.78 31.21 28.54
C GLY A 130 -12.86 32.64 27.98
N ARG A 131 -13.93 33.04 27.27
CA ARG A 131 -14.25 34.48 27.21
C ARG A 131 -15.15 34.84 28.40
N GLU A 132 -14.55 35.36 29.47
CA GLU A 132 -15.30 36.18 30.40
C GLU A 132 -15.78 37.41 29.65
N VAL A 133 -17.11 37.52 29.54
CA VAL A 133 -17.74 38.74 29.06
C VAL A 133 -17.74 39.67 30.28
N ALA A 134 -16.91 40.71 30.25
CA ALA A 134 -16.91 41.73 31.29
C ALA A 134 -18.35 42.28 31.44
N LYS A 135 -18.82 42.35 32.68
CA LYS A 135 -20.10 42.98 33.04
C LYS A 135 -20.00 44.50 32.98
#